data_AF-A0ABD5DJR8-F1
#
_entry.id   AF-A0ABD5DJR8-F1
#
_cell.length_a   1.000
_cell.length_b   1.000
_cell.length_c   1.000
_cell.angle_alpha   90.00
_cell.angle_beta   90.00
_cell.angle_gamma   90.00
#
_symmetry.space_group_name_H-M   'P 1'
#
loop_
_entity.id
_entity.type
_entity.pdbx_description
1 polymer ?
#
loop_
_entity_poly.entity_id
_entity_poly.type
_entity_poly.pdbx_seq_one_letter_code
_entity_poly.pdbx_strand_id
1 'polypeptide(L)' 'CHSCQLMQAGTHPDYYALSPEKGKSALGIDAVRDVNEKLYEHARLGGAKVVWISDAALLTDAAANALLKTLEEPPENTWF' A
#
# COMPACT_ATOMS: atom_id res chain seq x y z
N CYS A 1 -16.26 -12.80 9.26
CA CYS A 1 -14.93 -13.20 9.76
C CYS A 1 -14.26 -11.99 10.43
N HIS A 2 -13.26 -12.18 11.31
CA HIS A 2 -12.62 -11.06 12.01
C HIS A 2 -11.94 -10.06 11.04
N SER A 3 -11.15 -10.55 10.09
CA SER A 3 -10.55 -9.73 9.03
C SER A 3 -11.63 -8.95 8.23
N CYS A 4 -12.74 -9.60 7.87
CA CYS A 4 -13.86 -8.97 7.17
C CYS A 4 -14.47 -7.80 7.96
N GLN A 5 -14.59 -7.94 9.29
CA GLN A 5 -15.10 -6.88 10.16
C GLN A 5 -14.13 -5.69 10.21
N LEU A 6 -12.82 -5.96 10.27
CA LEU A 6 -11.80 -4.91 10.23
C LEU A 6 -11.77 -4.18 8.88
N MET A 7 -11.96 -4.91 7.77
CA MET A 7 -12.12 -4.30 6.44
C MET A 7 -13.35 -3.40 6.39
N GLN A 8 -14.50 -3.86 6.88
CA GLN A 8 -15.74 -3.08 6.93
C GLN A 8 -15.61 -1.83 7.84
N ALA A 9 -14.82 -1.92 8.91
CA ALA A 9 -14.52 -0.81 9.79
C ALA A 9 -13.44 0.15 9.24
N GLY A 10 -12.76 -0.20 8.14
CA GLY A 10 -11.68 0.60 7.56
C GLY A 10 -10.36 0.56 8.36
N THR A 11 -10.18 -0.44 9.23
CA THR A 11 -9.03 -0.55 10.14
C THR A 11 -8.25 -1.86 9.97
N HIS A 12 -8.32 -2.47 8.78
CA HIS A 12 -7.58 -3.70 8.53
C HIS A 12 -6.08 -3.40 8.47
N PRO A 13 -5.25 -4.03 9.32
CA PRO A 13 -3.84 -3.65 9.49
C PRO A 13 -2.96 -3.99 8.30
N ASP A 14 -3.37 -4.95 7.47
CA ASP A 14 -2.63 -5.43 6.30
C ASP A 14 -3.23 -4.90 4.98
N TYR A 15 -4.08 -3.86 5.06
CA TYR A 15 -4.64 -3.16 3.91
C TYR A 15 -4.11 -1.73 3.83
N TYR A 16 -3.54 -1.36 2.68
CA TYR A 16 -2.87 -0.09 2.48
C TYR A 16 -3.49 0.64 1.29
N ALA A 17 -4.21 1.73 1.55
CA ALA A 17 -4.74 2.59 0.49
C ALA A 17 -3.81 3.77 0.23
N LEU A 18 -3.29 3.86 -0.99
CA LEU A 18 -2.43 4.91 -1.48
C LEU A 18 -3.25 5.87 -2.34
N SER A 19 -3.46 7.07 -1.82
CA SER A 19 -4.10 8.20 -2.51
C SER A 19 -3.34 9.49 -2.23
N PRO A 20 -3.43 10.52 -3.10
CA PRO A 20 -2.87 11.84 -2.79
C PRO A 20 -3.39 12.37 -1.45
N GLU A 21 -2.52 13.07 -0.71
CA GLU A 21 -2.94 13.77 0.50
C GLU A 21 -4.01 14.82 0.18
N LYS A 22 -4.86 15.12 1.17
CA LYS A 22 -5.92 16.12 1.01
C LYS A 22 -5.33 17.47 0.58
N GLY A 23 -5.73 17.95 -0.59
CA GLY A 23 -5.26 19.21 -1.18
C GLY A 23 -4.05 19.07 -2.12
N LYS A 24 -3.52 17.86 -2.31
CA LYS A 24 -2.51 17.56 -3.34
C LYS A 24 -3.14 16.83 -4.51
N SER A 25 -2.62 17.07 -5.72
CA SER A 25 -3.03 16.39 -6.95
C SER A 25 -2.13 15.20 -7.31
N ALA A 26 -1.04 15.00 -6.57
CA ALA A 26 -0.05 13.96 -6.85
C ALA A 26 0.26 13.14 -5.59
N LEU A 27 0.62 11.87 -5.80
CA LEU A 27 1.05 10.92 -4.80
C LEU A 27 2.58 10.96 -4.70
N GLY A 28 3.07 11.48 -3.57
CA GLY A 28 4.48 11.69 -3.30
C GLY A 28 5.20 10.40 -2.89
N ILE A 29 6.54 10.42 -3.01
CA ILE A 29 7.40 9.28 -2.71
C ILE A 29 7.33 8.80 -1.26
N ASP A 30 7.14 9.71 -0.30
CA ASP A 30 7.16 9.37 1.14
C ASP A 30 6.02 8.40 1.50
N ALA A 31 4.81 8.66 0.98
CA ALA A 31 3.67 7.76 1.17
C ALA A 31 3.93 6.35 0.62
N VAL A 32 4.63 6.24 -0.51
CA VAL A 32 5.02 4.95 -1.09
C VAL A 32 6.08 4.24 -0.25
N ARG A 33 7.09 4.98 0.22
CA ARG A 33 8.15 4.41 1.09
C ARG A 33 7.59 3.87 2.39
N ASP A 34 6.69 4.61 3.04
CA ASP A 34 6.02 4.20 4.27
C ASP A 34 5.25 2.88 4.11
N VAL A 35 4.63 2.66 2.95
CA VAL A 35 3.94 1.40 2.65
C VAL A 35 4.95 0.31 2.35
N ASN A 36 5.93 0.57 1.49
CA ASN A 36 6.97 -0.41 1.15
C ASN A 36 7.66 -0.97 2.39
N GLU A 37 8.04 -0.12 3.36
CA GLU A 37 8.66 -0.57 4.61
C GLU A 37 7.76 -1.57 5.37
N LYS A 38 6.47 -1.26 5.49
CA LYS A 38 5.49 -2.15 6.16
C LYS A 38 5.24 -3.45 5.39
N LEU A 39 5.38 -3.43 4.07
CA LEU A 39 5.23 -4.65 3.26
C LEU A 39 6.34 -5.66 3.52
N TYR A 40 7.54 -5.24 3.92
CA TYR A 40 8.63 -6.15 4.28
C TYR A 40 8.49 -6.71 5.71
N GLU A 41 7.57 -6.19 6.53
CA GLU A 41 7.22 -6.80 7.81
C GLU A 41 6.29 -8.01 7.60
N HIS A 42 6.24 -8.91 8.59
CA HIS A 42 5.24 -9.98 8.60
C HIS A 42 3.82 -9.41 8.67
N ALA A 43 2.87 -10.04 7.98
CA ALA A 43 1.46 -9.65 8.03
C ALA A 43 0.95 -9.72 9.47
N ARG A 44 0.30 -8.66 9.94
CA ARG A 44 -0.14 -8.51 11.34
C ARG A 44 -1.25 -9.48 11.70
N LEU A 45 -2.09 -9.88 10.73
CA LEU A 45 -3.11 -10.91 10.88
C LEU A 45 -2.69 -12.26 10.26
N GLY A 46 -1.42 -12.42 9.87
CA GLY A 46 -0.87 -13.67 9.33
C GLY A 46 -1.45 -14.09 7.97
N GLY A 47 -2.14 -13.18 7.28
CA GLY A 47 -2.73 -13.41 5.96
C GLY A 47 -1.98 -12.68 4.84
N ALA A 48 -2.74 -12.30 3.81
CA ALA A 48 -2.22 -11.49 2.72
C ALA A 48 -2.19 -10.00 3.07
N LYS A 49 -1.20 -9.29 2.53
CA LYS A 49 -1.15 -7.82 2.50
C LYS A 49 -1.68 -7.34 1.16
N VAL A 50 -2.50 -6.29 1.17
CA VAL A 50 -3.07 -5.72 -0.05
C VAL A 50 -2.79 -4.23 -0.08
N VAL A 51 -2.20 -3.76 -1.17
CA VAL A 51 -2.01 -2.35 -1.46
C VAL A 51 -2.99 -1.96 -2.56
N TRP A 52 -3.72 -0.88 -2.37
CA TRP A 52 -4.57 -0.31 -3.40
C TRP A 52 -4.11 1.10 -3.74
N ILE A 53 -3.69 1.29 -4.98
CA ILE A 53 -3.34 2.61 -5.52
C ILE A 53 -4.58 3.14 -6.22
N SER A 54 -5.15 4.23 -5.72
CA SER A 54 -6.43 4.75 -6.20
C SER A 54 -6.37 5.17 -7.67
N ASP A 55 -5.24 5.76 -8.08
CA ASP A 55 -4.94 6.12 -9.46
C ASP A 55 -3.42 6.16 -9.65
N ALA A 56 -2.90 5.24 -10.46
CA ALA A 56 -1.46 5.15 -10.74
C ALA A 56 -0.93 6.34 -11.53
N ALA A 57 -1.79 7.06 -12.29
CA ALA A 57 -1.38 8.25 -13.03
C ALA A 57 -1.03 9.44 -12.12
N LEU A 58 -1.48 9.41 -10.86
CA LEU A 58 -1.17 10.44 -9.87
C LEU A 58 0.18 10.22 -9.20
N LEU A 59 0.85 9.08 -9.42
CA LEU A 59 2.19 8.85 -8.89
C LEU A 59 3.17 9.85 -9.48
N THR A 60 3.93 10.51 -8.61
CA THR A 60 5.13 11.22 -9.06
C THR A 60 6.15 10.23 -9.63
N ASP A 61 7.03 10.65 -10.55
CA ASP A 61 8.09 9.79 -11.08
C ASP A 61 8.94 9.16 -9.96
N ALA A 62 9.20 9.92 -8.90
CA ALA A 62 9.93 9.44 -7.74
C ALA A 62 9.16 8.34 -6.97
N ALA A 63 7.84 8.49 -6.81
CA ALA A 63 6.98 7.48 -6.19
C ALA A 63 6.87 6.21 -7.04
N ALA A 64 6.67 6.35 -8.35
CA ALA A 64 6.60 5.23 -9.28
C ALA A 64 7.90 4.40 -9.28
N ASN A 65 9.06 5.06 -9.34
CA ASN A 65 10.36 4.38 -9.27
C ASN A 65 10.60 3.71 -7.91
N ALA A 66 10.16 4.33 -6.81
CA ALA A 66 10.27 3.73 -5.48
C ALA A 66 9.39 2.47 -5.34
N LEU A 67 8.24 2.44 -6.01
CA LEU A 67 7.33 1.30 -6.03
C LEU A 67 7.81 0.16 -6.94
N LEU A 68 8.50 0.47 -8.04
CA LEU A 68 8.87 -0.48 -9.09
C LEU A 68 9.55 -1.74 -8.55
N LYS A 69 10.56 -1.57 -7.67
CA LYS A 69 11.29 -2.70 -7.09
C LYS A 69 10.37 -3.66 -6.32
N THR A 70 9.39 -3.10 -5.60
CA THR A 70 8.44 -3.90 -4.81
C THR A 70 7.38 -4.57 -5.68
N LEU A 71 7.05 -4.02 -6.85
CA LEU A 71 6.18 -4.68 -7.82
C LEU A 71 6.86 -5.83 -8.55
N GLU A 72 8.16 -5.70 -8.84
CA GLU A 72 8.95 -6.73 -9.52
C GLU A 72 9.20 -7.94 -8.60
N GLU A 73 9.48 -7.70 -7.32
CA GLU A 73 9.78 -8.74 -6.32
C GLU A 73 9.01 -8.49 -5.01
N PRO A 74 7.68 -8.68 -5.02
CA PRO A 74 6.86 -8.41 -3.83
C PRO A 74 7.15 -9.43 -2.72
N PRO A 75 7.10 -9.02 -1.44
CA PRO A 75 7.13 -9.95 -0.31
C PRO A 75 6.00 -10.98 -0.42
N GLU A 76 6.20 -12.18 0.13
CA GLU A 76 5.20 -13.26 0.06
C GLU A 76 3.81 -12.80 0.50
N ASN A 77 2.78 -13.30 -0.19
CA ASN A 77 1.37 -12.98 0.03
C ASN A 77 1.05 -11.46 -0.02
N THR A 78 1.76 -10.70 -0.85
CA THR A 78 1.48 -9.28 -1.09
C THR A 78 0.83 -9.08 -2.46
N TRP A 79 -0.25 -8.30 -2.51
CA TRP A 79 -1.02 -8.02 -3.71
C TRP A 79 -1.15 -6.51 -3.92
N PHE A 80 -1.10 -6.08 -5.18
CA PHE A 80 -1.25 -4.70 -5.63
C PHE A 80 -2.44 -4.56 -6.58
#